data_AF-A0AAV2PKA1-F1
#
_entry.id   AF-A0AAV2PKA1-F1
#
_cell.length_a   1.000
_cell.length_b   1.000
_cell.length_c   1.000
_cell.angle_alpha   90.00
_cell.angle_beta   90.00
_cell.angle_gamma   90.00
#
_symmetry.space_group_name_H-M   'P 1'
#
loop_
_entity.id
_entity.type
_entity.pdbx_description
1 polymer ?
#
loop_
_entity_poly.entity_id
_entity_poly.type
_entity_poly.pdbx_seq_one_letter_code
_entity_poly.pdbx_strand_id
1 'polypeptide(L)'
;MMGVGRGASGLLTLSVGTLCCIALVNHGYLSTPRESPLPPYNVYSATHPPMCNVNPKDNKKRVKATVESGNIYKINNFAYPCKKYNPPNSRNKDWPMVLKPSRGSLLDDIDINKFDDKVKPLIKSQLEVQKERTAHLADACAANPKQTRRERTHIYWGLRWDPPIVYCPIFKAASTTWLTNFLHLAHVNENNTIINSLTNVTEEEREVLRYAAENGGGHRRVGIEFPPPSTVAKKRKMFKKAIKFIVVRHPFNRGRGSYGDIVGAHNKFRLSTNFQAIGQYIIYKYRPKNACITQNTPTFSEFVDYVIDTTYSYTTRKEWDDEVVCWAPFWVQCSPCINDFQVILKLETMHEDEQFLAHIANLKEIQNVHEWRNSKRKPSSVVVPDYFTNLTKEQVQKLYECYKLDFDLFDYDIKDYLKYAKD
;
A
#
# COMPACT_ATOMS: atom_id res chain seq x y z
N MET A 1 -21.28 71.94 16.56
CA MET A 1 -20.66 72.12 17.89
C MET A 1 -19.56 71.10 18.06
N MET A 2 -18.37 71.59 18.45
CA MET A 2 -17.16 70.84 18.73
C MET A 2 -17.23 70.07 20.06
N GLY A 3 -16.33 69.09 20.22
CA GLY A 3 -15.89 68.47 21.49
C GLY A 3 -15.36 67.06 21.19
N VAL A 4 -14.06 66.76 21.00
CA VAL A 4 -12.84 66.93 21.84
C VAL A 4 -12.94 66.21 23.18
N GLY A 5 -11.99 65.28 23.44
CA GLY A 5 -11.58 64.92 24.80
C GLY A 5 -11.04 63.50 25.00
N ARG A 6 -9.73 63.40 25.29
CA ARG A 6 -8.93 62.19 25.54
C ARG A 6 -9.11 61.61 26.95
N GLY A 7 -8.77 60.33 27.14
CA GLY A 7 -7.76 59.95 28.15
C GLY A 7 -8.15 59.02 29.32
N ALA A 8 -7.48 57.85 29.33
CA ALA A 8 -6.74 57.26 30.45
C ALA A 8 -7.35 56.14 31.37
N SER A 9 -6.62 55.03 31.36
CA SER A 9 -6.17 54.20 32.51
C SER A 9 -7.07 53.12 33.13
N GLY A 10 -6.51 51.90 33.18
CA GLY A 10 -7.01 50.79 34.00
C GLY A 10 -6.14 49.53 33.84
N LEU A 11 -5.00 49.48 34.54
CA LEU A 11 -4.19 48.28 34.74
C LEU A 11 -5.00 47.23 35.53
N LEU A 12 -4.93 45.96 35.12
CA LEU A 12 -5.19 44.83 36.01
C LEU A 12 -4.15 43.73 35.74
N THR A 13 -3.27 43.62 36.71
CA THR A 13 -2.26 42.58 36.93
C THR A 13 -2.89 41.20 37.08
N LEU A 14 -2.33 40.18 36.43
CA LEU A 14 -2.37 38.80 36.92
C LEU A 14 -1.06 38.08 36.58
N SER A 15 -0.72 37.18 37.50
CA SER A 15 0.62 36.81 37.94
C SER A 15 1.30 35.71 37.14
N VAL A 16 2.62 35.81 37.18
CA VAL A 16 3.69 34.86 36.86
C VAL A 16 3.43 33.42 37.32
N GLY A 17 3.74 32.46 36.44
CA GLY A 17 3.85 31.03 36.74
C GLY A 17 4.80 30.35 35.75
N THR A 18 6.07 30.26 36.17
CA THR A 18 7.29 29.81 35.51
C THR A 18 7.28 28.37 34.97
N LEU A 19 7.86 28.13 33.78
CA LEU A 19 8.95 27.18 33.50
C LEU A 19 9.10 26.93 31.98
N CYS A 20 9.93 27.75 31.32
CA CYS A 20 10.42 27.48 29.98
C CYS A 20 11.85 26.95 30.11
N CYS A 21 12.03 25.64 29.98
CA CYS A 21 13.36 25.05 29.75
C CYS A 21 13.70 25.20 28.27
N ILE A 22 14.56 26.17 27.98
CA ILE A 22 15.32 26.28 26.75
C ILE A 22 16.28 25.07 26.69
N ALA A 23 16.04 24.15 25.77
CA ALA A 23 17.02 23.16 25.38
C ALA A 23 17.65 23.58 24.05
N LEU A 24 18.77 24.28 24.17
CA LEU A 24 19.79 24.40 23.13
C LEU A 24 20.21 23.00 22.68
N VAL A 25 19.99 22.65 21.42
CA VAL A 25 20.63 21.47 20.82
C VAL A 25 21.80 21.95 19.99
N ASN A 26 22.99 21.63 20.50
CA ASN A 26 24.29 21.87 19.91
C ASN A 26 24.38 21.33 18.48
N HIS A 27 24.84 22.21 17.58
CA HIS A 27 25.50 21.84 16.33
C HIS A 27 26.87 21.21 16.64
N GLY A 28 27.17 20.08 15.99
CA GLY A 28 28.52 19.52 15.95
C GLY A 28 28.51 18.02 15.71
N TYR A 29 28.60 17.59 14.45
CA TYR A 29 29.79 16.94 13.90
C TYR A 29 29.57 16.57 12.44
N LEU A 30 30.33 17.26 11.58
CA LEU A 30 30.70 16.85 10.24
C LEU A 30 31.49 15.54 10.31
N SER A 31 31.17 14.56 9.46
CA SER A 31 32.16 13.66 8.90
C SER A 31 31.83 13.38 7.44
N THR A 32 32.85 13.57 6.62
CA THR A 32 32.89 13.54 5.15
C THR A 32 32.74 12.12 4.57
N PRO A 33 32.44 12.01 3.26
CA PRO A 33 32.01 10.75 2.65
C PRO A 33 33.22 9.84 2.36
N ARG A 34 33.13 8.58 2.78
CA ARG A 34 33.95 7.50 2.24
C ARG A 34 33.07 6.53 1.47
N GLU A 35 33.40 6.39 0.19
CA GLU A 35 33.02 5.29 -0.66
C GLU A 35 33.33 3.95 0.02
N SER A 36 32.34 3.06 0.06
CA SER A 36 32.54 1.63 0.20
C SER A 36 31.29 0.93 -0.36
N PRO A 37 31.45 -0.07 -1.25
CA PRO A 37 30.33 -0.81 -1.80
C PRO A 37 29.57 -1.49 -0.67
N LEU A 38 28.24 -1.40 -0.69
CA LEU A 38 27.40 -2.17 0.24
C LEU A 38 27.82 -3.64 0.13
N PRO A 39 28.16 -4.31 1.24
CA PRO A 39 28.55 -5.71 1.16
C PRO A 39 27.34 -6.54 0.70
N PRO A 40 27.56 -7.73 0.13
CA PRO A 40 26.47 -8.68 -0.06
C PRO A 40 25.77 -8.85 1.29
N TYR A 41 24.45 -9.11 1.27
CA TYR A 41 23.62 -9.36 2.47
C TYR A 41 24.26 -10.43 3.35
N ASN A 42 25.21 -10.03 4.19
CA ASN A 42 25.72 -10.81 5.29
C ASN A 42 24.69 -10.60 6.39
N VAL A 43 24.08 -11.72 6.75
CA VAL A 43 23.45 -11.94 8.04
C VAL A 43 24.45 -11.43 9.08
N TYR A 44 24.25 -10.20 9.58
CA TYR A 44 24.96 -9.78 10.78
C TYR A 44 24.47 -10.71 11.88
N SER A 45 25.31 -11.69 12.21
CA SER A 45 25.28 -12.36 13.49
C SER A 45 25.45 -11.27 14.54
N ALA A 46 24.33 -10.76 15.04
CA ALA A 46 24.35 -10.24 16.39
C ALA A 46 24.77 -11.43 17.25
N THR A 47 26.00 -11.41 17.76
CA THR A 47 26.50 -12.32 18.78
C THR A 47 25.74 -12.09 20.08
N HIS A 48 24.45 -12.39 20.06
CA HIS A 48 23.72 -12.83 21.23
C HIS A 48 23.85 -14.35 21.18
N PRO A 49 24.27 -15.00 22.28
CA PRO A 49 24.27 -16.46 22.31
C PRO A 49 22.88 -16.94 21.88
N PRO A 50 22.78 -18.01 21.07
CA PRO A 50 21.48 -18.55 20.71
C PRO A 50 20.73 -18.79 22.02
N MET A 51 19.58 -18.12 22.19
CA MET A 51 18.77 -18.25 23.38
C MET A 51 18.04 -19.60 23.33
N CYS A 52 18.79 -20.71 23.36
CA CYS A 52 18.23 -22.03 23.50
C CYS A 52 17.72 -22.30 24.95
N ASN A 53 17.78 -21.30 25.85
CA ASN A 53 17.40 -21.40 27.27
C ASN A 53 16.35 -20.37 27.74
N VAL A 54 15.57 -19.76 26.85
CA VAL A 54 14.36 -19.04 27.29
C VAL A 54 13.26 -20.06 27.51
N ASN A 55 12.81 -20.20 28.75
CA ASN A 55 11.69 -21.08 29.11
C ASN A 55 10.48 -20.74 28.24
N PRO A 56 10.06 -21.63 27.31
CA PRO A 56 8.95 -21.36 26.40
C PRO A 56 7.69 -20.95 27.17
N LYS A 57 7.54 -21.42 28.42
CA LYS A 57 6.38 -21.14 29.28
C LYS A 57 6.16 -19.64 29.55
N ASP A 58 7.20 -18.81 29.63
CA ASP A 58 7.05 -17.40 30.05
C ASP A 58 6.64 -16.48 28.89
N ASN A 59 7.24 -16.66 27.71
CA ASN A 59 6.77 -15.97 26.50
C ASN A 59 5.37 -16.50 26.11
N LYS A 60 5.12 -17.80 26.33
CA LYS A 60 3.79 -18.38 26.11
C LYS A 60 2.73 -17.86 27.06
N LYS A 61 3.02 -17.64 28.35
CA LYS A 61 2.09 -17.01 29.31
C LYS A 61 1.77 -15.57 28.95
N ARG A 62 2.77 -14.78 28.53
CA ARG A 62 2.58 -13.36 28.16
C ARG A 62 1.74 -13.21 26.89
N VAL A 63 1.98 -14.04 25.87
CA VAL A 63 1.17 -14.08 24.65
C VAL A 63 -0.22 -14.64 24.92
N LYS A 64 -0.35 -15.72 25.71
CA LYS A 64 -1.65 -16.29 26.10
C LYS A 64 -2.53 -15.27 26.83
N ALA A 65 -1.99 -14.51 27.79
CA ALA A 65 -2.73 -13.44 28.46
C ALA A 65 -3.16 -12.30 27.50
N THR A 66 -2.37 -12.02 26.47
CA THR A 66 -2.68 -11.00 25.44
C THR A 66 -3.74 -11.50 24.44
N VAL A 67 -3.74 -12.81 24.13
CA VAL A 67 -4.74 -13.48 23.28
C VAL A 67 -6.07 -13.65 24.03
N GLU A 68 -6.06 -14.14 25.27
CA GLU A 68 -7.26 -14.37 26.10
C GLU A 68 -7.95 -13.08 26.52
N SER A 69 -7.22 -11.97 26.62
CA SER A 69 -7.80 -10.63 26.86
C SER A 69 -8.45 -10.00 25.63
N GLY A 70 -8.41 -10.65 24.46
CA GLY A 70 -8.95 -10.13 23.20
C GLY A 70 -8.26 -8.87 22.68
N ASN A 71 -7.12 -8.48 23.27
CA ASN A 71 -6.45 -7.21 23.00
C ASN A 71 -5.69 -7.18 21.66
N ILE A 72 -5.36 -8.34 21.08
CA ILE A 72 -4.76 -8.42 19.73
C ILE A 72 -5.73 -7.89 18.66
N TYR A 73 -7.05 -7.98 18.89
CA TYR A 73 -8.07 -7.57 17.92
C TYR A 73 -8.62 -6.14 18.15
N LYS A 74 -8.29 -5.49 19.28
CA LYS A 74 -8.69 -4.09 19.57
C LYS A 74 -7.73 -3.08 18.94
N ILE A 75 -7.45 -3.23 17.65
CA ILE A 75 -6.53 -2.39 16.88
C ILE A 75 -7.30 -1.17 16.35
N ASN A 76 -7.55 -0.18 17.20
CA ASN A 76 -8.44 0.93 16.85
C ASN A 76 -7.77 2.21 16.34
N ASN A 77 -6.47 2.43 16.53
CA ASN A 77 -5.81 3.68 16.16
C ASN A 77 -4.34 3.48 15.73
N PHE A 78 -4.05 3.36 14.43
CA PHE A 78 -2.66 3.49 13.95
C PHE A 78 -2.57 4.15 12.57
N ALA A 79 -1.55 4.99 12.42
CA ALA A 79 -1.18 5.72 11.22
C ALA A 79 -0.42 4.88 10.17
N TYR A 80 -0.60 3.55 10.17
CA TYR A 80 -0.13 2.67 9.09
C TYR A 80 -1.36 2.07 8.39
N PRO A 81 -1.47 2.17 7.06
CA PRO A 81 -2.77 2.32 6.40
C PRO A 81 -3.56 1.03 6.22
N CYS A 82 -3.08 -0.11 6.72
CA CYS A 82 -3.69 -1.41 6.44
C CYS A 82 -4.98 -1.69 7.21
N LYS A 83 -5.49 -0.78 8.05
CA LYS A 83 -6.88 -0.89 8.55
C LYS A 83 -7.48 0.48 8.87
N LYS A 84 -8.78 0.59 8.60
CA LYS A 84 -9.69 1.76 8.74
C LYS A 84 -9.50 2.92 7.75
N TYR A 85 -10.15 2.80 6.60
CA TYR A 85 -10.97 3.91 6.11
C TYR A 85 -12.38 3.74 6.70
N ASN A 86 -12.85 4.71 7.47
CA ASN A 86 -14.25 4.77 7.89
C ASN A 86 -15.04 5.42 6.75
N PRO A 87 -15.80 4.67 5.94
CA PRO A 87 -16.62 5.28 4.91
C PRO A 87 -17.74 6.12 5.53
N PRO A 88 -18.27 7.11 4.80
CA PRO A 88 -19.46 7.84 5.23
C PRO A 88 -20.63 6.88 5.50
N ASN A 89 -21.43 7.28 6.49
CA ASN A 89 -22.57 6.57 7.08
C ASN A 89 -23.43 5.80 6.05
N SER A 90 -23.80 4.57 6.38
CA SER A 90 -24.49 3.56 5.53
C SER A 90 -25.92 3.92 5.08
N ARG A 91 -26.36 5.17 5.25
CA ARG A 91 -27.74 5.60 4.94
C ARG A 91 -27.96 5.91 3.46
N ASN A 92 -26.92 5.98 2.63
CA ASN A 92 -27.07 6.33 1.22
C ASN A 92 -27.15 5.08 0.32
N LYS A 93 -28.34 4.79 -0.20
CA LYS A 93 -28.61 3.65 -1.09
C LYS A 93 -28.10 3.83 -2.52
N ASP A 94 -27.45 4.95 -2.87
CA ASP A 94 -27.08 5.26 -4.27
C ASP A 94 -25.57 5.30 -4.53
N TRP A 95 -24.76 5.12 -3.48
CA TRP A 95 -23.30 5.07 -3.57
C TRP A 95 -22.73 4.00 -2.62
N PRO A 96 -21.73 3.20 -3.03
CA PRO A 96 -21.14 3.15 -4.37
C PRO A 96 -22.08 2.54 -5.42
N MET A 97 -21.86 2.93 -6.67
CA MET A 97 -22.59 2.38 -7.82
C MET A 97 -21.97 1.04 -8.23
N VAL A 98 -22.78 0.15 -8.78
CA VAL A 98 -22.30 -1.07 -9.42
C VAL A 98 -22.15 -0.80 -10.91
N LEU A 99 -20.92 -0.78 -11.40
CA LEU A 99 -20.57 -0.80 -12.82
C LEU A 99 -19.88 -2.15 -13.10
N LYS A 100 -20.55 -3.02 -13.85
CA LYS A 100 -19.93 -4.27 -14.31
C LYS A 100 -18.78 -3.95 -15.28
N PRO A 101 -17.71 -4.74 -15.33
CA PRO A 101 -16.63 -4.54 -16.29
C PRO A 101 -17.15 -4.46 -17.72
N SER A 102 -16.80 -3.38 -18.39
CA SER A 102 -17.20 -3.04 -19.76
C SER A 102 -16.33 -3.70 -20.83
N ARG A 103 -15.36 -4.53 -20.44
CA ARG A 103 -14.26 -5.01 -21.31
C ARG A 103 -13.39 -3.88 -21.85
N GLY A 104 -13.25 -2.80 -21.07
CA GLY A 104 -12.38 -1.68 -21.42
C GLY A 104 -12.99 -0.74 -22.46
N SER A 105 -14.29 -0.45 -22.42
CA SER A 105 -14.94 0.35 -23.47
C SER A 105 -14.32 1.74 -23.68
N LEU A 106 -13.72 2.37 -22.66
CA LEU A 106 -13.00 3.64 -22.83
C LEU A 106 -11.72 3.51 -23.66
N LEU A 107 -11.15 2.30 -23.74
CA LEU A 107 -9.98 2.01 -24.55
C LEU A 107 -10.31 2.03 -26.05
N ASP A 108 -11.55 1.71 -26.43
CA ASP A 108 -11.99 1.73 -27.82
C ASP A 108 -12.07 3.14 -28.41
N ASP A 109 -12.26 4.15 -27.55
CA ASP A 109 -12.35 5.56 -27.94
C ASP A 109 -10.96 6.24 -28.08
N ILE A 110 -9.86 5.53 -27.81
CA ILE A 110 -8.50 6.08 -27.87
C ILE A 110 -8.07 6.24 -29.33
N ASP A 111 -7.98 7.50 -29.78
CA ASP A 111 -7.41 7.85 -31.08
C ASP A 111 -5.87 7.92 -31.00
N ILE A 112 -5.21 6.86 -31.48
CA ILE A 112 -3.75 6.72 -31.48
C ILE A 112 -3.07 7.86 -32.26
N ASN A 113 -3.74 8.49 -33.22
CA ASN A 113 -3.14 9.54 -34.04
C ASN A 113 -2.91 10.84 -33.28
N LYS A 114 -3.54 11.02 -32.10
CA LYS A 114 -3.36 12.20 -31.25
C LYS A 114 -2.07 12.21 -30.44
N PHE A 115 -1.36 11.09 -30.38
CA PHE A 115 -0.10 10.98 -29.63
C PHE A 115 1.10 11.27 -30.52
N ASP A 116 2.19 11.74 -29.93
CA ASP A 116 3.46 11.97 -30.64
C ASP A 116 4.00 10.68 -31.25
N ASP A 117 4.71 10.77 -32.38
CA ASP A 117 5.25 9.60 -33.08
C ASP A 117 6.17 8.71 -32.22
N LYS A 118 6.85 9.31 -31.25
CA LYS A 118 7.69 8.56 -30.28
C LYS A 118 6.87 7.74 -29.28
N VAL A 119 5.64 8.16 -28.99
CA VAL A 119 4.75 7.57 -27.97
C VAL A 119 3.76 6.58 -28.60
N LYS A 120 3.39 6.77 -29.86
CA LYS A 120 2.48 5.87 -30.61
C LYS A 120 2.81 4.37 -30.46
N PRO A 121 4.08 3.91 -30.53
CA PRO A 121 4.40 2.49 -30.37
C PRO A 121 4.03 1.93 -28.98
N LEU A 122 4.25 2.72 -27.92
CA LEU A 122 3.85 2.37 -26.57
C LEU A 122 2.32 2.30 -26.45
N ILE A 123 1.61 3.31 -26.96
CA ILE A 123 0.14 3.34 -26.89
C ILE A 123 -0.45 2.15 -27.63
N LYS A 124 0.03 1.85 -28.84
CA LYS A 124 -0.48 0.74 -29.64
C LYS A 124 -0.26 -0.61 -28.95
N SER A 125 0.94 -0.86 -28.42
CA SER A 125 1.24 -2.15 -27.76
C SER A 125 0.45 -2.31 -26.46
N GLN A 126 0.40 -1.26 -25.63
CA GLN A 126 -0.30 -1.31 -24.35
C GLN A 126 -1.82 -1.32 -24.49
N LEU A 127 -2.37 -0.74 -25.57
CA LEU A 127 -3.80 -0.81 -25.85
C LEU A 127 -4.28 -2.26 -25.99
N GLU A 128 -3.55 -3.08 -26.75
CA GLU A 128 -3.88 -4.51 -26.92
C GLU A 128 -3.80 -5.26 -25.59
N VAL A 129 -2.72 -5.04 -24.83
CA VAL A 129 -2.52 -5.64 -23.50
C VAL A 129 -3.67 -5.28 -22.54
N GLN A 130 -4.09 -4.01 -22.50
CA GLN A 130 -5.14 -3.56 -21.59
C GLN A 130 -6.53 -4.04 -22.03
N LYS A 131 -6.80 -4.15 -23.34
CA LYS A 131 -8.02 -4.79 -23.85
C LYS A 131 -8.11 -6.26 -23.45
N GLU A 132 -7.02 -7.01 -23.59
CA GLU A 132 -6.95 -8.41 -23.14
C GLU A 132 -7.21 -8.54 -21.64
N ARG A 133 -6.51 -7.74 -20.82
CA ARG A 133 -6.67 -7.76 -19.35
C ARG A 133 -8.08 -7.41 -18.89
N THR A 134 -8.69 -6.39 -19.48
CA THR A 134 -10.05 -5.97 -19.12
C THR A 134 -11.13 -6.92 -19.62
N ALA A 135 -10.92 -7.55 -20.78
CA ALA A 135 -11.75 -8.65 -21.28
C ALA A 135 -11.70 -9.86 -20.32
N HIS A 136 -10.50 -10.31 -19.94
CA HIS A 136 -10.31 -11.40 -18.98
C HIS A 136 -10.98 -11.10 -17.64
N LEU A 137 -10.78 -9.90 -17.08
CA LEU A 137 -11.42 -9.49 -15.83
C LEU A 137 -12.96 -9.55 -15.95
N ALA A 138 -13.52 -9.12 -17.09
CA ALA A 138 -14.95 -9.17 -17.32
C ALA A 138 -15.48 -10.62 -17.34
N ASP A 139 -14.77 -11.53 -18.01
CA ASP A 139 -15.11 -12.95 -18.10
C ASP A 139 -15.02 -13.63 -16.73
N ALA A 140 -13.93 -13.39 -15.98
CA ALA A 140 -13.78 -13.88 -14.62
C ALA A 140 -14.87 -13.34 -13.67
N CYS A 141 -15.27 -12.08 -13.81
CA CYS A 141 -16.37 -11.51 -13.05
C CYS A 141 -17.74 -12.09 -13.44
N ALA A 142 -17.96 -12.40 -14.71
CA ALA A 142 -19.18 -13.05 -15.18
C ALA A 142 -19.31 -14.49 -14.62
N ALA A 143 -18.19 -15.21 -14.52
CA ALA A 143 -18.12 -16.52 -13.87
C ALA A 143 -18.33 -16.47 -12.34
N ASN A 144 -18.22 -15.28 -11.72
CA ASN A 144 -18.31 -15.07 -10.28
C ASN A 144 -19.41 -14.05 -9.89
N PRO A 145 -20.70 -14.33 -10.17
CA PRO A 145 -21.79 -13.35 -10.04
C PRO A 145 -21.98 -12.82 -8.61
N LYS A 146 -21.58 -13.57 -7.57
CA LYS A 146 -21.58 -13.11 -6.17
C LYS A 146 -20.74 -11.85 -5.96
N GLN A 147 -19.70 -11.65 -6.78
CA GLN A 147 -18.79 -10.50 -6.71
C GLN A 147 -19.38 -9.22 -7.32
N THR A 148 -20.54 -9.30 -7.97
CA THR A 148 -21.23 -8.13 -8.57
C THR A 148 -22.20 -7.44 -7.62
N ARG A 149 -22.25 -7.88 -6.36
CA ARG A 149 -23.05 -7.25 -5.31
C ARG A 149 -22.45 -5.89 -4.94
N ARG A 150 -23.31 -4.92 -4.63
CA ARG A 150 -22.85 -3.61 -4.18
C ARG A 150 -22.08 -3.76 -2.88
N GLU A 151 -20.83 -3.35 -2.92
CA GLU A 151 -19.89 -3.43 -1.80
C GLU A 151 -19.13 -2.12 -1.64
N ARG A 152 -18.49 -1.93 -0.48
CA ARG A 152 -17.71 -0.72 -0.20
C ARG A 152 -16.54 -0.59 -1.18
N THR A 153 -16.28 0.62 -1.68
CA THR A 153 -15.13 0.89 -2.55
C THR A 153 -14.28 1.99 -1.92
N HIS A 154 -12.99 1.70 -1.70
CA HIS A 154 -12.01 2.71 -1.31
C HIS A 154 -11.29 3.22 -2.55
N ILE A 155 -11.47 4.51 -2.87
CA ILE A 155 -10.90 5.12 -4.08
C ILE A 155 -10.39 6.52 -3.82
N TYR A 156 -9.35 6.88 -4.55
CA TYR A 156 -8.86 8.24 -4.73
C TYR A 156 -9.40 8.81 -6.03
N TRP A 157 -9.73 10.11 -6.00
CA TRP A 157 -10.27 10.84 -7.14
C TRP A 157 -9.18 11.69 -7.77
N GLY A 158 -9.19 11.87 -9.07
CA GLY A 158 -8.38 12.85 -9.79
C GLY A 158 -9.28 13.59 -10.76
N LEU A 159 -9.88 14.69 -10.31
CA LEU A 159 -10.91 15.42 -11.05
C LEU A 159 -10.36 16.55 -11.93
N ARG A 160 -9.04 16.78 -11.90
CA ARG A 160 -8.36 17.90 -12.60
C ARG A 160 -8.18 17.63 -14.10
N TRP A 161 -8.20 16.36 -14.50
CA TRP A 161 -8.01 15.91 -15.88
C TRP A 161 -9.34 15.54 -16.53
N ASP A 162 -9.36 15.57 -17.86
CA ASP A 162 -10.47 15.10 -18.69
C ASP A 162 -9.95 14.04 -19.69
N PRO A 163 -10.37 12.77 -19.58
CA PRO A 163 -11.28 12.26 -18.56
C PRO A 163 -10.66 12.27 -17.14
N PRO A 164 -11.47 12.34 -16.08
CA PRO A 164 -10.99 12.19 -14.70
C PRO A 164 -10.32 10.85 -14.48
N ILE A 165 -9.45 10.73 -13.48
CA ILE A 165 -8.90 9.45 -13.04
C ILE A 165 -9.50 9.02 -11.71
N VAL A 166 -9.65 7.72 -11.51
CA VAL A 166 -10.04 7.12 -10.24
C VAL A 166 -9.15 5.92 -9.94
N TYR A 167 -8.57 5.91 -8.75
CA TYR A 167 -7.60 4.91 -8.35
C TYR A 167 -8.08 4.11 -7.14
N CYS A 168 -8.02 2.78 -7.20
CA CYS A 168 -8.20 1.94 -6.02
C CYS A 168 -6.86 1.46 -5.44
N PRO A 169 -6.49 1.88 -4.21
CA PRO A 169 -5.20 1.56 -3.61
C PRO A 169 -5.21 0.17 -2.97
N ILE A 170 -4.46 -0.77 -3.55
CA ILE A 170 -4.25 -2.10 -2.97
C ILE A 170 -2.98 -2.14 -2.10
N PHE A 171 -3.11 -2.64 -0.86
CA PHE A 171 -1.95 -2.86 -0.01
C PHE A 171 -0.98 -3.86 -0.64
N LYS A 172 0.31 -3.48 -0.64
CA LYS A 172 1.43 -4.29 -1.15
C LYS A 172 1.42 -4.58 -2.66
N ALA A 173 0.61 -3.85 -3.42
CA ALA A 173 0.65 -3.75 -4.88
C ALA A 173 0.93 -2.30 -5.31
N ALA A 174 2.09 -1.76 -4.89
CA ALA A 174 2.55 -0.41 -5.23
C ALA A 174 1.61 0.76 -4.85
N SER A 175 0.73 0.58 -3.85
CA SER A 175 -0.15 1.67 -3.39
C SER A 175 0.60 2.90 -2.87
N THR A 176 1.69 2.73 -2.13
CA THR A 176 2.52 3.86 -1.70
C THR A 176 3.13 4.60 -2.88
N THR A 177 3.59 3.88 -3.92
CA THR A 177 4.14 4.48 -5.14
C THR A 177 3.10 5.35 -5.82
N TRP A 178 1.92 4.80 -6.07
CA TRP A 178 0.85 5.56 -6.73
C TRP A 178 0.34 6.73 -5.89
N LEU A 179 0.31 6.61 -4.57
CA LEU A 179 -0.02 7.75 -3.71
C LEU A 179 1.07 8.83 -3.73
N THR A 180 2.33 8.45 -3.89
CA THR A 180 3.40 9.40 -4.20
C THR A 180 3.18 10.05 -5.57
N ASN A 181 2.83 9.30 -6.63
CA ASN A 181 2.48 9.87 -7.94
C ASN A 181 1.35 10.91 -7.83
N PHE A 182 0.30 10.67 -7.03
CA PHE A 182 -0.72 11.70 -6.77
C PHE A 182 -0.13 12.96 -6.12
N LEU A 183 0.84 12.85 -5.20
CA LEU A 183 1.49 14.03 -4.61
C LEU A 183 2.37 14.78 -5.63
N HIS A 184 3.00 14.07 -6.58
CA HIS A 184 3.68 14.69 -7.72
C HIS A 184 2.69 15.49 -8.57
N LEU A 185 1.58 14.87 -8.95
CA LEU A 185 0.51 15.51 -9.72
C LEU A 185 -0.15 16.71 -9.00
N ALA A 186 0.07 16.84 -7.69
CA ALA A 186 -0.38 17.98 -6.89
C ALA A 186 0.71 19.01 -6.61
N HIS A 187 1.94 18.83 -7.12
CA HIS A 187 3.08 19.72 -6.89
C HIS A 187 3.36 19.96 -5.39
N VAL A 188 3.12 18.94 -4.56
CA VAL A 188 3.26 19.05 -3.10
C VAL A 188 4.71 19.37 -2.75
N ASN A 189 4.91 20.44 -1.98
CA ASN A 189 6.22 20.90 -1.51
C ASN A 189 7.22 21.28 -2.61
N GLU A 190 6.78 21.54 -3.84
CA GLU A 190 7.66 21.99 -4.94
C GLU A 190 8.36 23.32 -4.60
N ASN A 191 7.62 24.25 -3.98
CA ASN A 191 8.12 25.56 -3.58
C ASN A 191 8.62 25.63 -2.12
N ASN A 192 8.88 24.49 -1.48
CA ASN A 192 9.33 24.47 -0.09
C ASN A 192 10.79 24.97 0.01
N THR A 193 10.98 26.18 0.54
CA THR A 193 12.30 26.85 0.64
C THR A 193 13.29 26.10 1.52
N ILE A 194 12.82 25.40 2.55
CA ILE A 194 13.69 24.59 3.42
C ILE A 194 14.22 23.40 2.64
N ILE A 195 13.35 22.65 1.96
CA ILE A 195 13.75 21.49 1.16
C ILE A 195 14.60 21.93 -0.03
N ASN A 196 14.27 23.03 -0.69
CA ASN A 196 15.00 23.56 -1.85
C ASN A 196 16.39 24.11 -1.49
N SER A 197 16.61 24.55 -0.24
CA SER A 197 17.91 25.08 0.19
C SER A 197 18.90 24.01 0.68
N LEU A 198 18.50 22.74 0.77
CA LEU A 198 19.40 21.65 1.14
C LEU A 198 20.45 21.43 0.04
N THR A 199 21.73 21.66 0.35
CA THR A 199 22.84 21.51 -0.61
C THR A 199 23.49 20.12 -0.57
N ASN A 200 23.28 19.36 0.49
CA ASN A 200 23.95 18.07 0.74
C ASN A 200 23.06 16.86 0.41
N VAL A 201 22.15 17.00 -0.54
CA VAL A 201 21.23 15.95 -1.00
C VAL A 201 21.18 15.96 -2.52
N THR A 202 21.09 14.77 -3.10
CA THR A 202 20.80 14.59 -4.53
C THR A 202 19.37 15.05 -4.87
N GLU A 203 19.05 15.24 -6.14
CA GLU A 203 17.69 15.60 -6.54
C GLU A 203 16.69 14.48 -6.23
N GLU A 204 17.09 13.22 -6.38
CA GLU A 204 16.28 12.07 -5.99
C GLU A 204 16.01 12.06 -4.47
N GLU A 205 17.01 12.38 -3.65
CA GLU A 205 16.82 12.49 -2.20
C GLU A 205 15.94 13.69 -1.83
N ARG A 206 16.11 14.83 -2.50
CA ARG A 206 15.28 16.01 -2.32
C ARG A 206 13.82 15.70 -2.63
N GLU A 207 13.57 14.98 -3.71
CA GLU A 207 12.23 14.53 -4.10
C GLU A 207 11.62 13.58 -3.08
N VAL A 208 12.39 12.61 -2.57
CA VAL A 208 11.96 11.75 -1.47
C VAL A 208 11.56 12.58 -0.25
N LEU A 209 12.30 13.65 0.07
CA LEU A 209 11.97 14.58 1.16
C LEU A 209 10.68 15.37 0.88
N ARG A 210 10.44 15.84 -0.36
CA ARG A 210 9.21 16.59 -0.70
C ARG A 210 7.94 15.81 -0.33
N TYR A 211 7.93 14.50 -0.56
CA TYR A 211 6.75 13.66 -0.35
C TYR A 211 6.79 12.82 0.92
N ALA A 212 7.81 13.02 1.76
CA ALA A 212 7.94 12.36 3.04
C ALA A 212 6.83 12.78 4.02
N ALA A 213 6.41 11.86 4.89
CA ALA A 213 5.31 12.11 5.82
C ALA A 213 5.64 13.20 6.85
N GLU A 214 6.91 13.27 7.28
CA GLU A 214 7.45 14.32 8.14
C GLU A 214 7.30 15.73 7.57
N ASN A 215 7.29 15.87 6.24
CA ASN A 215 7.13 17.14 5.54
C ASN A 215 5.69 17.39 5.09
N GLY A 216 4.72 16.71 5.72
CA GLY A 216 3.29 16.86 5.40
C GLY A 216 2.85 16.13 4.13
N GLY A 217 3.69 15.24 3.58
CA GLY A 217 3.33 14.29 2.54
C GLY A 217 2.55 13.08 3.07
N GLY A 218 2.41 12.05 2.25
CA GLY A 218 1.75 10.79 2.59
C GLY A 218 0.25 10.72 2.29
N HIS A 219 -0.37 9.61 2.69
CA HIS A 219 -1.70 9.19 2.19
C HIS A 219 -2.83 10.16 2.53
N ARG A 220 -2.76 10.81 3.72
CA ARG A 220 -3.75 11.81 4.14
C ARG A 220 -3.71 13.06 3.26
N ARG A 221 -2.51 13.48 2.84
CA ARG A 221 -2.32 14.66 2.00
C ARG A 221 -2.97 14.48 0.63
N VAL A 222 -2.91 13.29 0.06
CA VAL A 222 -3.60 12.97 -1.21
C VAL A 222 -5.10 13.27 -1.13
N GLY A 223 -5.77 12.90 -0.03
CA GLY A 223 -7.21 13.18 0.14
C GLY A 223 -7.55 14.67 0.31
N ILE A 224 -6.57 15.49 0.74
CA ILE A 224 -6.70 16.96 0.83
C ILE A 224 -6.51 17.58 -0.55
N GLU A 225 -5.47 17.16 -1.28
CA GLU A 225 -5.16 17.67 -2.61
C GLU A 225 -6.19 17.25 -3.68
N PHE A 226 -6.83 16.10 -3.45
CA PHE A 226 -7.82 15.54 -4.36
C PHE A 226 -9.12 15.16 -3.62
N PRO A 227 -9.93 16.16 -3.24
CA PRO A 227 -11.17 15.90 -2.54
C PRO A 227 -12.18 15.16 -3.42
N PRO A 228 -12.99 14.23 -2.86
CA PRO A 228 -14.05 13.56 -3.60
C PRO A 228 -15.15 14.55 -4.02
N PRO A 229 -15.95 14.26 -5.06
CA PRO A 229 -17.11 15.07 -5.38
C PRO A 229 -18.07 15.21 -4.20
N SER A 230 -18.62 16.41 -4.00
CA SER A 230 -19.42 16.76 -2.82
C SER A 230 -20.79 16.09 -2.75
N THR A 231 -21.42 15.78 -3.89
CA THR A 231 -22.75 15.15 -3.95
C THR A 231 -22.71 13.76 -4.58
N VAL A 232 -23.65 12.88 -4.22
CA VAL A 232 -23.74 11.53 -4.80
C VAL A 232 -24.02 11.57 -6.30
N ALA A 233 -24.86 12.49 -6.77
CA ALA A 233 -25.11 12.69 -8.19
C ALA A 233 -23.80 13.04 -8.94
N LYS A 234 -22.98 13.94 -8.38
CA LYS A 234 -21.67 14.29 -8.97
C LYS A 234 -20.70 13.11 -8.90
N LYS A 235 -20.64 12.38 -7.77
CA LYS A 235 -19.83 11.14 -7.66
C LYS A 235 -20.17 10.14 -8.76
N ARG A 236 -21.46 9.82 -8.94
CA ARG A 236 -21.93 8.89 -9.97
C ARG A 236 -21.58 9.38 -11.38
N LYS A 237 -21.80 10.67 -11.67
CA LYS A 237 -21.47 11.27 -12.97
C LYS A 237 -19.99 11.18 -13.27
N MET A 238 -19.13 11.58 -12.33
CA MET A 238 -17.67 11.56 -12.52
C MET A 238 -17.15 10.13 -12.60
N PHE A 239 -17.65 9.21 -11.76
CA PHE A 239 -17.21 7.82 -11.75
C PHE A 239 -17.54 7.06 -13.05
N LYS A 240 -18.64 7.39 -13.74
CA LYS A 240 -18.94 6.81 -15.07
C LYS A 240 -17.99 7.27 -16.16
N LYS A 241 -17.48 8.50 -16.06
CA LYS A 241 -16.63 9.13 -17.08
C LYS A 241 -15.13 8.90 -16.82
N ALA A 242 -14.77 8.54 -15.60
CA ALA A 242 -13.38 8.45 -15.21
C ALA A 242 -12.69 7.23 -15.83
N ILE A 243 -11.41 7.39 -16.18
CA ILE A 243 -10.48 6.28 -16.33
C ILE A 243 -10.25 5.72 -14.93
N LYS A 244 -10.82 4.55 -14.65
CA LYS A 244 -10.63 3.84 -13.39
C LYS A 244 -9.52 2.84 -13.58
N PHE A 245 -8.52 2.91 -12.71
CA PHE A 245 -7.39 1.99 -12.77
C PHE A 245 -7.11 1.32 -11.43
N ILE A 246 -6.50 0.15 -11.53
CA ILE A 246 -6.11 -0.69 -10.41
C ILE A 246 -4.70 -1.20 -10.63
N VAL A 247 -3.95 -1.30 -9.55
CA VAL A 247 -2.58 -1.81 -9.58
C VAL A 247 -2.57 -3.14 -8.85
N VAL A 248 -2.17 -4.19 -9.55
CA VAL A 248 -2.14 -5.56 -9.05
C VAL A 248 -0.73 -6.13 -9.12
N ARG A 249 -0.54 -7.21 -8.38
CA ARG A 249 0.72 -7.97 -8.29
C ARG A 249 0.37 -9.44 -8.23
N HIS A 250 1.28 -10.33 -8.58
CA HIS A 250 1.09 -11.74 -8.26
C HIS A 250 0.67 -11.94 -6.78
N PRO A 251 -0.45 -12.64 -6.45
CA PRO A 251 -1.00 -12.71 -5.10
C PRO A 251 0.00 -13.23 -4.04
N PHE A 252 0.86 -14.17 -4.41
CA PHE A 252 1.93 -14.67 -3.54
C PHE A 252 3.04 -13.64 -3.27
N ASN A 253 3.42 -12.86 -4.28
CA ASN A 253 4.42 -11.80 -4.11
C ASN A 253 3.91 -10.67 -3.22
N ARG A 254 2.59 -10.45 -3.20
CA ARG A 254 1.92 -9.52 -2.29
C ARG A 254 1.98 -10.02 -0.85
N GLY A 255 1.74 -11.31 -0.61
CA GLY A 255 1.89 -11.96 0.69
C GLY A 255 3.29 -11.74 1.29
N ARG A 256 4.34 -11.88 0.47
CA ARG A 256 5.73 -11.57 0.87
C ARG A 256 5.90 -10.12 1.35
N GLY A 257 5.23 -9.16 0.70
CA GLY A 257 5.25 -7.75 1.11
C GLY A 257 4.68 -7.54 2.51
N SER A 258 3.62 -8.26 2.87
CA SER A 258 3.03 -8.24 4.21
C SER A 258 3.91 -8.93 5.24
N TYR A 259 4.54 -10.06 4.89
CA TYR A 259 5.54 -10.72 5.72
C TYR A 259 6.74 -9.79 6.02
N GLY A 260 7.22 -9.05 5.01
CA GLY A 260 8.30 -8.08 5.18
C GLY A 260 8.00 -6.98 6.20
N ASP A 261 6.74 -6.55 6.32
CA ASP A 261 6.33 -5.61 7.37
C ASP A 261 6.41 -6.23 8.77
N ILE A 262 5.97 -7.49 8.90
CA ILE A 262 6.01 -8.24 10.16
C ILE A 262 7.47 -8.39 10.62
N VAL A 263 8.34 -8.89 9.74
CA VAL A 263 9.77 -9.07 10.04
C VAL A 263 10.45 -7.72 10.29
N GLY A 264 10.17 -6.72 9.44
CA GLY A 264 10.74 -5.38 9.56
C GLY A 264 10.38 -4.68 10.86
N ALA A 265 9.21 -4.99 11.43
CA ALA A 265 8.74 -4.38 12.69
C ALA A 265 9.59 -4.77 13.90
N HIS A 266 10.33 -5.87 13.83
CA HIS A 266 11.27 -6.25 14.89
C HIS A 266 12.53 -5.37 14.91
N ASN A 267 12.90 -4.76 13.78
CA ASN A 267 14.15 -3.99 13.65
C ASN A 267 13.92 -2.46 13.61
N LYS A 268 12.67 -1.99 13.58
CA LYS A 268 12.36 -0.56 13.45
C LYS A 268 11.35 -0.13 14.52
N PHE A 269 11.78 0.76 15.41
CA PHE A 269 10.98 1.42 16.45
C PHE A 269 9.69 2.12 15.94
N ARG A 270 9.50 2.28 14.62
CA ARG A 270 8.41 3.02 13.99
C ARG A 270 7.32 2.16 13.32
N LEU A 271 7.46 0.84 13.25
CA LEU A 271 6.41 -0.03 12.69
C LEU A 271 5.43 -0.45 13.79
N SER A 272 4.14 -0.59 13.44
CA SER A 272 3.06 -0.71 14.42
C SER A 272 3.29 -1.86 15.41
N THR A 273 2.99 -1.62 16.69
CA THR A 273 3.01 -2.64 17.76
C THR A 273 2.19 -3.89 17.40
N ASN A 274 1.24 -3.77 16.48
CA ASN A 274 0.42 -4.89 16.00
C ASN A 274 1.21 -5.85 15.12
N PHE A 275 2.11 -5.37 14.24
CA PHE A 275 2.92 -6.28 13.42
C PHE A 275 3.90 -7.08 14.29
N GLN A 276 4.45 -6.44 15.33
CA GLN A 276 5.25 -7.15 16.33
C GLN A 276 4.40 -8.19 17.08
N ALA A 277 3.19 -7.83 17.51
CA ALA A 277 2.28 -8.76 18.19
C ALA A 277 1.89 -9.95 17.30
N ILE A 278 1.57 -9.71 16.02
CA ILE A 278 1.30 -10.75 15.02
C ILE A 278 2.54 -11.64 14.86
N GLY A 279 3.74 -11.06 14.69
CA GLY A 279 4.98 -11.82 14.57
C GLY A 279 5.22 -12.74 15.77
N GLN A 280 5.05 -12.22 17.00
CA GLN A 280 5.18 -13.00 18.22
C GLN A 280 4.11 -14.11 18.34
N TYR A 281 2.87 -13.83 17.92
CA TYR A 281 1.81 -14.83 17.89
C TYR A 281 2.13 -15.97 16.92
N ILE A 282 2.63 -15.64 15.72
CA ILE A 282 3.04 -16.64 14.73
C ILE A 282 4.13 -17.53 15.31
N ILE A 283 5.19 -16.94 15.87
CA ILE A 283 6.26 -17.71 16.52
C ILE A 283 5.71 -18.60 17.63
N TYR A 284 4.85 -18.06 18.49
CA TYR A 284 4.24 -18.79 19.61
C TYR A 284 3.48 -20.05 19.15
N LYS A 285 2.70 -19.91 18.07
CA LYS A 285 1.77 -20.94 17.60
C LYS A 285 2.45 -21.98 16.72
N TYR A 286 3.27 -21.56 15.76
CA TYR A 286 3.78 -22.42 14.70
C TYR A 286 5.21 -22.93 14.93
N ARG A 287 6.02 -22.25 15.76
CA ARG A 287 7.40 -22.68 16.00
C ARG A 287 7.46 -23.93 16.89
N PRO A 288 8.19 -24.99 16.48
CA PRO A 288 8.40 -26.16 17.32
C PRO A 288 9.09 -25.81 18.64
N LYS A 289 8.67 -26.43 19.74
CA LYS A 289 9.19 -26.13 21.10
C LYS A 289 10.67 -26.47 21.28
N ASN A 290 11.18 -27.41 20.49
CA ASN A 290 12.55 -27.90 20.49
C ASN A 290 13.43 -27.18 19.46
N ALA A 291 12.88 -26.28 18.64
CA ALA A 291 13.67 -25.47 17.73
C ALA A 291 14.50 -24.48 18.56
N CYS A 292 15.81 -24.40 18.32
CA CYS A 292 16.59 -23.35 18.99
C CYS A 292 16.10 -21.99 18.49
N ILE A 293 15.79 -21.09 19.43
CA ILE A 293 15.35 -19.72 19.12
C ILE A 293 16.58 -18.93 18.69
N THR A 294 16.91 -19.04 17.41
CA THR A 294 18.01 -18.27 16.80
C THR A 294 17.51 -16.95 16.19
N GLN A 295 16.19 -16.80 15.99
CA GLN A 295 15.58 -15.64 15.34
C GLN A 295 14.32 -15.18 16.08
N ASN A 296 14.22 -13.88 16.37
CA ASN A 296 13.06 -13.26 17.02
C ASN A 296 11.93 -12.88 16.04
N THR A 297 12.03 -13.30 14.78
CA THR A 297 11.07 -13.06 13.70
C THR A 297 10.48 -14.39 13.23
N PRO A 298 9.20 -14.45 12.80
CA PRO A 298 8.66 -15.66 12.18
C PRO A 298 9.39 -15.96 10.87
N THR A 299 9.46 -17.24 10.50
CA THR A 299 9.88 -17.66 9.16
C THR A 299 8.75 -17.44 8.16
N PHE A 300 9.06 -17.50 6.85
CA PHE A 300 8.02 -17.38 5.82
C PHE A 300 7.04 -18.55 5.86
N SER A 301 7.51 -19.78 6.12
CA SER A 301 6.63 -20.96 6.30
C SER A 301 5.66 -20.75 7.46
N GLU A 302 6.15 -20.32 8.63
CA GLU A 302 5.30 -20.05 9.80
C GLU A 302 4.25 -18.97 9.49
N PHE A 303 4.61 -17.94 8.71
CA PHE A 303 3.68 -16.92 8.24
C PHE A 303 2.63 -17.48 7.26
N VAL A 304 3.02 -18.36 6.34
CA VAL A 304 2.09 -18.99 5.39
C VAL A 304 1.09 -19.88 6.12
N ASP A 305 1.53 -20.68 7.09
CA ASP A 305 0.63 -21.48 7.93
C ASP A 305 -0.35 -20.59 8.69
N TYR A 306 0.12 -19.46 9.22
CA TYR A 306 -0.76 -18.48 9.86
C TYR A 306 -1.82 -17.93 8.91
N VAL A 307 -1.44 -17.54 7.69
CA VAL A 307 -2.40 -17.02 6.70
C VAL A 307 -3.42 -18.10 6.32
N ILE A 308 -2.97 -19.33 6.06
CA ILE A 308 -3.85 -20.46 5.73
C ILE A 308 -4.82 -20.71 6.87
N ASP A 309 -4.32 -20.97 8.08
CA ASP A 309 -5.14 -21.27 9.26
C ASP A 309 -6.18 -20.19 9.56
N THR A 310 -5.83 -18.92 9.32
CA THR A 310 -6.72 -17.81 9.63
C THR A 310 -7.72 -17.52 8.52
N THR A 311 -7.42 -17.82 7.26
CA THR A 311 -8.21 -17.33 6.11
C THR A 311 -8.76 -18.40 5.18
N TYR A 312 -8.37 -19.67 5.32
CA TYR A 312 -8.77 -20.74 4.39
C TYR A 312 -10.29 -20.94 4.27
N SER A 313 -11.03 -20.71 5.35
CA SER A 313 -12.50 -20.83 5.36
C SER A 313 -13.24 -19.54 4.96
N TYR A 314 -12.52 -18.43 4.72
CA TYR A 314 -13.17 -17.14 4.46
C TYR A 314 -13.78 -17.12 3.08
N THR A 315 -15.09 -16.86 3.02
CA THR A 315 -15.86 -16.82 1.77
C THR A 315 -16.54 -15.48 1.53
N THR A 316 -16.54 -14.60 2.53
CA THR A 316 -17.21 -13.31 2.50
C THR A 316 -16.25 -12.17 2.77
N ARG A 317 -16.57 -10.99 2.24
CA ARG A 317 -15.77 -9.78 2.46
C ARG A 317 -15.61 -9.42 3.93
N LYS A 318 -16.67 -9.62 4.72
CA LYS A 318 -16.70 -9.24 6.14
C LYS A 318 -15.64 -9.98 6.95
N GLU A 319 -15.46 -11.27 6.69
CA GLU A 319 -14.43 -12.10 7.36
C GLU A 319 -13.03 -11.53 7.12
N TRP A 320 -12.73 -11.15 5.87
CA TRP A 320 -11.45 -10.53 5.54
C TRP A 320 -11.28 -9.12 6.14
N ASP A 321 -12.31 -8.27 6.06
CA ASP A 321 -12.25 -6.88 6.57
C ASP A 321 -12.04 -6.84 8.10
N ASP A 322 -12.67 -7.74 8.84
CA ASP A 322 -12.68 -7.73 10.31
C ASP A 322 -11.42 -8.38 10.91
N GLU A 323 -10.78 -9.33 10.21
CA GLU A 323 -9.70 -10.15 10.78
C GLU A 323 -8.33 -9.95 10.13
N VAL A 324 -8.25 -9.35 8.93
CA VAL A 324 -6.99 -9.21 8.17
C VAL A 324 -6.48 -7.77 8.18
N VAL A 325 -5.15 -7.61 8.22
CA VAL A 325 -4.47 -6.30 8.21
C VAL A 325 -4.00 -5.96 6.79
N CYS A 326 -2.85 -6.48 6.33
CA CYS A 326 -2.28 -6.05 5.02
C CYS A 326 -2.41 -7.08 3.89
N TRP A 327 -2.92 -8.29 4.15
CA TRP A 327 -2.95 -9.37 3.17
C TRP A 327 -4.36 -9.73 2.68
N ALA A 328 -5.34 -8.84 2.81
CA ALA A 328 -6.67 -9.05 2.23
C ALA A 328 -6.60 -9.12 0.68
N PRO A 329 -7.37 -9.96 0.00
CA PRO A 329 -7.34 -10.12 -1.46
C PRO A 329 -7.83 -8.86 -2.20
N PHE A 330 -7.55 -8.78 -3.49
CA PHE A 330 -7.95 -7.68 -4.37
C PHE A 330 -9.45 -7.52 -4.44
N TRP A 331 -10.20 -8.63 -4.54
CA TRP A 331 -11.66 -8.59 -4.59
C TRP A 331 -12.29 -7.99 -3.33
N VAL A 332 -11.65 -8.19 -2.17
CA VAL A 332 -12.02 -7.56 -0.89
C VAL A 332 -11.66 -6.08 -0.87
N GLN A 333 -10.44 -5.71 -1.27
CA GLN A 333 -10.01 -4.31 -1.14
C GLN A 333 -10.69 -3.38 -2.15
N CYS A 334 -10.84 -3.84 -3.40
CA CYS A 334 -11.17 -2.99 -4.54
C CYS A 334 -12.36 -3.44 -5.36
N SER A 335 -13.00 -4.58 -5.07
CA SER A 335 -14.22 -5.07 -5.73
C SER A 335 -14.24 -4.86 -7.25
N PRO A 336 -13.33 -5.51 -8.00
CA PRO A 336 -13.10 -5.21 -9.40
C PRO A 336 -14.31 -5.48 -10.31
N CYS A 337 -15.23 -6.35 -9.86
CA CYS A 337 -16.46 -6.67 -10.60
C CYS A 337 -17.57 -5.62 -10.48
N ILE A 338 -17.40 -4.55 -9.68
CA ILE A 338 -18.41 -3.47 -9.55
C ILE A 338 -17.87 -2.07 -9.83
N ASN A 339 -16.57 -1.95 -10.11
CA ASN A 339 -15.94 -0.67 -10.33
C ASN A 339 -15.57 -0.43 -11.80
N ASP A 340 -15.67 -1.46 -12.67
CA ASP A 340 -15.37 -1.33 -14.11
C ASP A 340 -14.01 -0.64 -14.32
N PHE A 341 -12.92 -1.33 -13.99
CA PHE A 341 -11.56 -0.82 -14.21
C PHE A 341 -11.20 -0.93 -15.70
N GLN A 342 -10.71 0.16 -16.29
CA GLN A 342 -10.29 0.21 -17.71
C GLN A 342 -8.79 0.02 -17.89
N VAL A 343 -7.99 0.27 -16.85
CA VAL A 343 -6.54 0.07 -16.90
C VAL A 343 -6.11 -0.76 -15.70
N ILE A 344 -5.46 -1.88 -15.96
CA ILE A 344 -4.96 -2.83 -14.97
C ILE A 344 -3.44 -2.82 -15.07
N LEU A 345 -2.80 -2.18 -14.11
CA LEU A 345 -1.34 -2.11 -14.00
C LEU A 345 -0.85 -3.37 -13.28
N LYS A 346 0.08 -4.11 -13.88
CA LYS A 346 0.75 -5.24 -13.22
C LYS A 346 2.13 -4.79 -12.76
N LEU A 347 2.54 -5.18 -11.55
CA LEU A 347 3.88 -4.86 -11.03
C LEU A 347 5.00 -5.43 -11.90
N GLU A 348 4.70 -6.48 -12.64
CA GLU A 348 5.59 -7.17 -13.58
C GLU A 348 5.83 -6.35 -14.86
N THR A 349 4.92 -5.44 -15.22
CA THR A 349 4.98 -4.55 -16.41
C THR A 349 4.70 -3.10 -16.03
N MET A 350 5.09 -2.71 -14.80
CA MET A 350 4.65 -1.46 -14.19
C MET A 350 5.06 -0.23 -15.01
N HIS A 351 6.27 -0.23 -15.53
CA HIS A 351 6.82 0.92 -16.23
C HIS A 351 5.98 1.23 -17.48
N GLU A 352 5.75 0.24 -18.33
CA GLU A 352 4.95 0.40 -19.55
C GLU A 352 3.49 0.71 -19.25
N ASP A 353 2.89 0.04 -18.26
CA ASP A 353 1.50 0.28 -17.87
C ASP A 353 1.28 1.68 -17.28
N GLU A 354 2.23 2.17 -16.46
CA GLU A 354 2.20 3.51 -15.87
C GLU A 354 2.35 4.58 -16.93
N GLN A 355 3.30 4.41 -17.86
CA GLN A 355 3.49 5.36 -18.96
C GLN A 355 2.29 5.38 -19.91
N PHE A 356 1.69 4.24 -20.20
CA PHE A 356 0.42 4.18 -20.93
C PHE A 356 -0.67 5.02 -20.24
N LEU A 357 -0.91 4.77 -18.94
CA LEU A 357 -1.90 5.53 -18.17
C LEU A 357 -1.58 7.04 -18.14
N ALA A 358 -0.32 7.40 -17.94
CA ALA A 358 0.13 8.78 -17.90
C ALA A 358 -0.14 9.52 -19.21
N HIS A 359 0.01 8.86 -20.36
CA HIS A 359 -0.28 9.46 -21.66
C HIS A 359 -1.77 9.56 -21.93
N ILE A 360 -2.56 8.49 -21.73
CA ILE A 360 -4.00 8.50 -22.07
C ILE A 360 -4.82 9.41 -21.14
N ALA A 361 -4.34 9.64 -19.91
CA ALA A 361 -4.96 10.55 -18.95
C ALA A 361 -4.26 11.93 -18.89
N ASN A 362 -3.26 12.17 -19.75
CA ASN A 362 -2.51 13.42 -19.82
C ASN A 362 -1.91 13.88 -18.46
N LEU A 363 -1.33 12.93 -17.73
CA LEU A 363 -0.67 13.13 -16.43
C LEU A 363 0.79 13.55 -16.64
N LYS A 364 1.00 14.78 -17.08
CA LYS A 364 2.30 15.29 -17.59
C LYS A 364 3.46 15.10 -16.62
N GLU A 365 3.21 15.27 -15.32
CA GLU A 365 4.22 15.22 -14.26
C GLU A 365 4.84 13.82 -14.10
N ILE A 366 4.18 12.78 -14.62
CA ILE A 366 4.66 11.39 -14.53
C ILE A 366 4.89 10.74 -15.91
N GLN A 367 4.82 11.52 -16.99
CA GLN A 367 5.18 11.06 -18.34
C GLN A 367 6.70 11.00 -18.53
N ASN A 368 7.17 9.96 -19.22
CA ASN A 368 8.58 9.68 -19.50
C ASN A 368 9.48 9.59 -18.25
N VAL A 369 8.88 9.28 -17.10
CA VAL A 369 9.63 9.06 -15.86
C VAL A 369 10.01 7.58 -15.79
N HIS A 370 11.31 7.31 -15.71
CA HIS A 370 11.80 5.94 -15.71
C HIS A 370 11.56 5.20 -14.39
N GLU A 371 11.55 5.90 -13.25
CA GLU A 371 11.04 5.47 -11.94
C GLU A 371 11.55 6.46 -10.88
N TRP A 372 10.65 7.14 -10.16
CA TRP A 372 11.03 8.05 -9.07
C TRP A 372 11.71 7.37 -7.88
N ARG A 373 11.68 6.02 -7.77
CA ARG A 373 11.95 5.39 -6.46
C ARG A 373 12.56 3.99 -6.35
N ASN A 374 12.99 3.29 -7.40
CA ASN A 374 13.52 1.92 -7.20
C ASN A 374 14.70 1.46 -8.07
N SER A 375 15.61 2.35 -8.49
CA SER A 375 16.86 1.93 -9.15
C SER A 375 17.73 0.96 -8.31
N LYS A 376 17.51 0.88 -6.98
CA LYS A 376 18.26 0.01 -6.05
C LYS A 376 17.49 -1.24 -5.55
N ARG A 377 16.23 -1.45 -5.93
CA ARG A 377 15.50 -2.66 -5.52
C ARG A 377 15.46 -3.65 -6.68
N LYS A 378 16.05 -4.83 -6.49
CA LYS A 378 15.98 -5.93 -7.46
C LYS A 378 14.52 -6.16 -7.89
N PRO A 379 14.27 -6.45 -9.19
CA PRO A 379 12.94 -6.80 -9.67
C PRO A 379 12.33 -7.86 -8.79
N SER A 380 11.05 -7.69 -8.46
CA SER A 380 10.43 -8.52 -7.44
C SER A 380 10.31 -9.99 -7.82
N SER A 381 10.45 -10.31 -9.11
CA SER A 381 10.51 -11.66 -9.68
C SER A 381 11.75 -12.47 -9.23
N VAL A 382 12.89 -11.82 -8.98
CA VAL A 382 14.18 -12.51 -8.72
C VAL A 382 14.30 -13.04 -7.28
N VAL A 383 13.56 -12.46 -6.33
CA VAL A 383 13.72 -12.74 -4.88
C VAL A 383 12.64 -13.70 -4.34
N VAL A 384 11.77 -14.18 -5.21
CA VAL A 384 10.59 -14.98 -4.85
C VAL A 384 10.87 -16.48 -4.75
N PRO A 385 11.71 -17.10 -5.60
CA PRO A 385 11.99 -18.53 -5.53
C PRO A 385 12.44 -18.99 -4.14
N ASP A 386 13.36 -18.26 -3.51
CA ASP A 386 14.00 -18.65 -2.23
C ASP A 386 13.03 -18.78 -1.04
N TYR A 387 11.91 -18.07 -1.07
CA TYR A 387 10.90 -18.19 -0.01
C TYR A 387 10.04 -19.44 -0.18
N PHE A 388 9.77 -19.80 -1.42
CA PHE A 388 8.90 -20.93 -1.77
C PHE A 388 9.61 -22.27 -1.69
N THR A 389 10.95 -22.30 -1.77
CA THR A 389 11.75 -23.52 -1.54
C THR A 389 11.58 -24.11 -0.14
N ASN A 390 11.22 -23.29 0.84
CA ASN A 390 11.00 -23.72 2.21
C ASN A 390 9.56 -24.20 2.49
N LEU A 391 8.62 -23.97 1.56
CA LEU A 391 7.22 -24.38 1.67
C LEU A 391 7.01 -25.77 1.07
N THR A 392 6.09 -26.54 1.65
CA THR A 392 5.59 -27.77 1.03
C THR A 392 4.63 -27.45 -0.11
N LYS A 393 4.48 -28.37 -1.07
CA LYS A 393 3.47 -28.25 -2.14
C LYS A 393 2.06 -28.11 -1.57
N GLU A 394 1.76 -28.79 -0.45
CA GLU A 394 0.48 -28.65 0.25
C GLU A 394 0.26 -27.21 0.77
N GLN A 395 1.27 -26.59 1.39
CA GLN A 395 1.18 -25.20 1.83
C GLN A 395 0.93 -24.26 0.64
N VAL A 396 1.64 -24.45 -0.47
CA VAL A 396 1.46 -23.63 -1.67
C VAL A 396 0.06 -23.79 -2.26
N GLN A 397 -0.46 -25.01 -2.33
CA GLN A 397 -1.82 -25.27 -2.83
C GLN A 397 -2.88 -24.64 -1.90
N LYS A 398 -2.78 -24.84 -0.58
CA LYS A 398 -3.73 -24.24 0.36
C LYS A 398 -3.69 -22.72 0.35
N LEU A 399 -2.49 -22.14 0.23
CA LEU A 399 -2.33 -20.69 0.08
C LEU A 399 -2.95 -20.20 -1.23
N TYR A 400 -2.85 -20.95 -2.32
CA TYR A 400 -3.54 -20.64 -3.57
C TYR A 400 -5.05 -20.63 -3.38
N GLU A 401 -5.63 -21.63 -2.72
CA GLU A 401 -7.08 -21.67 -2.46
C GLU A 401 -7.56 -20.41 -1.70
N CYS A 402 -6.80 -19.93 -0.70
CA CYS A 402 -7.10 -18.69 0.01
C CYS A 402 -7.22 -17.46 -0.91
N TYR A 403 -6.47 -17.43 -2.02
CA TYR A 403 -6.40 -16.31 -2.96
C TYR A 403 -6.93 -16.65 -4.36
N LYS A 404 -7.59 -17.80 -4.55
CA LYS A 404 -7.92 -18.34 -5.87
C LYS A 404 -8.62 -17.33 -6.76
N LEU A 405 -9.59 -16.61 -6.20
CA LEU A 405 -10.34 -15.59 -6.94
C LEU A 405 -9.44 -14.44 -7.45
N ASP A 406 -8.40 -14.05 -6.73
CA ASP A 406 -7.45 -13.03 -7.21
C ASP A 406 -6.60 -13.57 -8.38
N PHE A 407 -6.22 -14.85 -8.36
CA PHE A 407 -5.55 -15.50 -9.49
C PHE A 407 -6.46 -15.51 -10.71
N ASP A 408 -7.71 -15.94 -10.53
CA ASP A 408 -8.70 -16.02 -11.61
C ASP A 408 -9.02 -14.63 -12.19
N LEU A 409 -9.19 -13.60 -11.35
CA LEU A 409 -9.58 -12.25 -11.80
C LEU A 409 -8.49 -11.52 -12.60
N PHE A 410 -7.22 -11.80 -12.34
CA PHE A 410 -6.09 -11.05 -12.91
C PHE A 410 -5.12 -11.89 -13.73
N ASP A 411 -5.52 -13.12 -14.08
CA ASP A 411 -4.75 -14.04 -14.91
C ASP A 411 -3.33 -14.24 -14.37
N TYR A 412 -3.26 -14.84 -13.18
CA TYR A 412 -2.00 -15.30 -12.60
C TYR A 412 -2.00 -16.83 -12.52
N ASP A 413 -0.81 -17.43 -12.57
CA ASP A 413 -0.62 -18.88 -12.51
C ASP A 413 0.24 -19.29 -11.30
N ILE A 414 -0.19 -20.36 -10.62
CA ILE A 414 0.52 -20.96 -9.49
C ILE A 414 1.72 -21.83 -9.91
N LYS A 415 1.76 -22.30 -11.17
CA LYS A 415 2.69 -23.35 -11.63
C LYS A 415 4.15 -23.09 -11.28
N ASP A 416 4.63 -21.87 -11.47
CA ASP A 416 6.03 -21.56 -11.20
C ASP A 416 6.38 -21.67 -9.72
N TYR A 417 5.42 -21.42 -8.83
CA TYR A 417 5.60 -21.52 -7.38
C TYR A 417 5.58 -22.97 -6.90
N LEU A 418 4.76 -23.82 -7.51
CA LEU A 418 4.74 -25.26 -7.22
C LEU A 418 6.05 -25.96 -7.60
N LYS A 419 6.76 -25.46 -8.62
CA LYS A 419 8.07 -25.99 -9.03
C LYS A 419 9.16 -25.77 -7.96
N TYR A 420 9.07 -24.69 -7.19
CA TYR A 420 10.04 -24.40 -6.13
C TYR A 420 9.74 -25.12 -4.83
N ALA A 421 8.47 -25.45 -4.57
CA ALA A 421 8.03 -26.07 -3.32
C ALA A 421 8.58 -27.49 -3.15
N LYS A 422 8.97 -27.83 -1.91
CA LYS A 422 9.38 -29.19 -1.56
C LYS A 422 8.16 -30.12 -1.45
N ASP A 423 8.39 -31.41 -1.62
CA ASP A 423 7.34 -32.43 -1.50
C ASP A 423 6.72 -32.49 -0.09
#